data_AF-M0JN78-F1
#
_entry.id   AF-M0JN78-F1
#
_cell.length_a   1.000
_cell.length_b   1.000
_cell.length_c   1.000
_cell.angle_alpha   90.00
_cell.angle_beta   90.00
_cell.angle_gamma   90.00
#
_symmetry.space_group_name_H-M   'P 1'
#
loop_
_entity.id
_entity.type
_entity.pdbx_description
1 polymer ?
#
loop_
_entity_poly.entity_id
_entity_poly.type
_entity_poly.pdbx_seq_one_letter_code
_entity_poly.pdbx_strand_id
1 'polypeptide(L)'
;MAERYNTPAEGTLDWHVPLNENFEKLDNHVELRDAESNISQYEPKTGSKFLATDTGTVYIGDGTNWNRVGSLSSSDDSVSEADDGSLIAPPGEVQSVIDQASKSHTWAQGPSRTVKLVSGENYFPSDTIKLRRNVRLECNGARIIPEGDFNVIEMYRGTQLIDPFIDTRSVSWNSTQVVVGAPDADKIELANRATVENAYLWGTPGEGIGLQFLGGTRPCSMQIASGTIYGFDIAIDLYANGDDYSGQGDWSNGNQFYGSLEAFRVGVNQRSEGAEVSGNVFKLMVQPDNDVSEWLWYMEDDPRSDSERDDNMYRKSGNTMMVYPWDNNNYMDNNPFAESDDRKPPLWYIGEGINYGNSLVDQSGKLGNQYIVNNSDYPDRNGIFTYHGGKVTGTRQFSHPPAYQRNSDSRMWHEDSKN
;
A
#
# COMPACT_ATOMS: atom_id res chain seq x y z
N MET A 1 57.16 -5.77 9.98
CA MET A 1 56.22 -4.72 9.56
C MET A 1 56.97 -3.83 8.59
N ALA A 2 56.59 -3.80 7.32
CA ALA A 2 57.18 -2.84 6.38
C ALA A 2 56.57 -1.47 6.69
N GLU A 3 57.40 -0.46 6.96
CA GLU A 3 56.93 0.89 7.24
C GLU A 3 56.14 1.42 6.04
N ARG A 4 54.86 1.75 6.25
CA ARG A 4 53.91 2.24 5.21
C ARG A 4 54.31 3.61 4.64
N TYR A 5 55.19 4.33 5.34
CA TYR A 5 55.66 5.66 5.03
C TYR A 5 57.19 5.70 5.17
N ASN A 6 57.84 6.50 4.32
CA ASN A 6 59.28 6.66 4.32
C ASN A 6 59.71 7.49 5.53
N THR A 7 60.69 7.00 6.31
CA THR A 7 61.35 7.77 7.36
C THR A 7 62.79 8.04 6.92
N PRO A 8 63.16 9.30 6.54
CA PRO A 8 64.52 9.60 6.11
C PRO A 8 65.52 9.34 7.24
N ALA A 9 66.69 8.79 6.91
CA ALA A 9 67.77 8.60 7.89
C ALA A 9 68.35 9.96 8.30
N GLU A 10 68.82 10.04 9.55
CA GLU A 10 69.48 11.24 10.08
C GLU A 10 70.66 11.63 9.16
N GLY A 11 70.72 12.91 8.77
CA GLY A 11 71.72 13.44 7.83
C GLY A 11 71.36 13.36 6.34
N THR A 12 70.18 12.84 5.97
CA THR A 12 69.70 12.87 4.57
C THR A 12 69.46 14.31 4.12
N LEU A 13 70.19 14.77 3.09
CA LEU A 13 70.08 16.14 2.59
C LEU A 13 68.80 16.37 1.77
N ASP A 14 68.36 15.35 1.02
CA ASP A 14 67.15 15.39 0.19
C ASP A 14 65.93 14.78 0.90
N TRP A 15 65.82 15.00 2.22
CA TRP A 15 64.76 14.45 3.07
C TRP A 15 63.33 14.79 2.60
N HIS A 16 63.18 15.86 1.81
CA HIS A 16 61.88 16.35 1.32
C HIS A 16 61.27 15.43 0.24
N VAL A 17 62.08 14.73 -0.55
CA VAL A 17 61.61 13.81 -1.59
C VAL A 17 60.79 12.64 -0.99
N PRO A 18 61.35 11.83 -0.07
CA PRO A 18 60.60 10.73 0.55
C PRO A 18 59.42 11.21 1.41
N LEU A 19 59.44 12.44 1.94
CA LEU A 19 58.29 13.01 2.65
C LEU A 19 57.18 13.44 1.70
N ASN A 20 57.49 14.02 0.54
CA ASN A 20 56.48 14.37 -0.46
C ASN A 20 55.73 13.12 -0.95
N GLU A 21 56.45 12.03 -1.17
CA GLU A 21 55.83 10.72 -1.47
C GLU A 21 54.91 10.23 -0.36
N ASN A 22 55.20 10.54 0.91
CA ASN A 22 54.30 10.21 2.02
C ASN A 22 53.03 11.04 2.00
N PHE A 23 53.12 12.33 1.67
CA PHE A 23 51.95 13.20 1.57
C PHE A 23 51.02 12.75 0.43
N GLU A 24 51.56 12.36 -0.73
CA GLU A 24 50.77 11.77 -1.82
C GLU A 24 50.08 10.47 -1.39
N LYS A 25 50.76 9.61 -0.63
CA LYS A 25 50.17 8.38 -0.08
C LYS A 25 49.09 8.68 0.96
N LEU A 26 49.31 9.66 1.83
CA LEU A 26 48.35 10.07 2.86
C LEU A 26 47.07 10.62 2.24
N ASP A 27 47.18 11.40 1.17
CA ASP A 27 46.03 11.97 0.47
C ASP A 27 45.08 10.90 -0.10
N ASN A 28 45.61 9.72 -0.44
CA ASN A 28 44.80 8.57 -0.87
C ASN A 28 44.35 7.69 0.29
N HIS A 29 45.11 7.65 1.39
CA HIS A 29 44.86 6.76 2.52
C HIS A 29 43.94 7.34 3.60
N VAL A 30 43.81 8.66 3.66
CA VAL A 30 42.91 9.34 4.60
C VAL A 30 41.50 9.31 4.02
N GLU A 31 40.58 8.72 4.79
CA GLU A 31 39.16 8.67 4.44
C GLU A 31 38.55 10.07 4.55
N LEU A 32 37.87 10.50 3.49
CA LEU A 32 37.04 11.70 3.48
C LEU A 32 35.68 11.38 4.12
N ARG A 33 35.20 12.27 4.98
CA ARG A 33 33.92 12.13 5.71
C ARG A 33 33.14 13.43 5.63
N ASP A 34 31.98 13.41 4.99
CA ASP A 34 31.11 14.56 4.81
C ASP A 34 29.69 14.11 4.41
N ALA A 35 28.75 15.03 4.25
CA ALA A 35 27.43 14.77 3.66
C ALA A 35 27.55 14.32 2.19
N GLU A 36 26.69 13.41 1.74
CA GLU A 36 26.73 12.85 0.39
C GLU A 36 26.61 13.93 -0.70
N SER A 37 25.78 14.94 -0.45
CA SER A 37 25.61 16.10 -1.35
C SER A 37 26.91 16.88 -1.62
N ASN A 38 27.91 16.78 -0.74
CA ASN A 38 29.20 17.44 -0.88
C ASN A 38 30.23 16.60 -1.65
N ILE A 39 29.92 15.38 -2.09
CA ILE A 39 30.89 14.49 -2.74
C ILE A 39 31.56 15.12 -3.97
N SER A 40 30.83 15.97 -4.70
CA SER A 40 31.33 16.72 -5.86
C SER A 40 32.39 17.78 -5.54
N GLN A 41 32.58 18.12 -4.26
CA GLN A 41 33.60 19.07 -3.80
C GLN A 41 34.98 18.41 -3.64
N TYR A 42 35.04 17.07 -3.73
CA TYR A 42 36.26 16.29 -3.55
C TYR A 42 36.65 15.61 -4.86
N GLU A 43 37.91 15.78 -5.26
CA GLU A 43 38.45 15.13 -6.46
C GLU A 43 38.65 13.62 -6.21
N PRO A 44 38.04 12.73 -7.03
CA PRO A 44 38.20 11.29 -6.88
C PRO A 44 39.61 10.85 -7.29
N LYS A 45 40.38 10.31 -6.35
CA LYS A 45 41.69 9.70 -6.61
C LYS A 45 41.56 8.20 -6.62
N THR A 46 42.41 7.51 -7.39
CA THR A 46 42.36 6.04 -7.43
C THR A 46 42.62 5.46 -6.04
N GLY A 47 41.62 4.77 -5.50
CA GLY A 47 41.66 4.15 -4.18
C GLY A 47 41.32 5.08 -3.01
N SER A 48 41.05 6.37 -3.24
CA SER A 48 40.55 7.25 -2.18
C SER A 48 39.16 6.81 -1.73
N LYS A 49 38.87 6.95 -0.44
CA LYS A 49 37.59 6.55 0.15
C LYS A 49 36.82 7.77 0.64
N PHE A 50 35.54 7.85 0.29
CA PHE A 50 34.60 8.83 0.81
C PHE A 50 33.48 8.10 1.54
N LEU A 51 33.19 8.52 2.77
CA LEU A 51 32.07 8.05 3.57
C LEU A 51 31.07 9.19 3.72
N ALA A 52 29.89 9.01 3.13
CA ALA A 52 28.73 9.85 3.36
C ALA A 52 28.24 9.66 4.79
N THR A 53 28.41 10.66 5.65
CA THR A 53 28.09 10.53 7.08
C THR A 53 26.60 10.60 7.38
N ASP A 54 25.80 11.11 6.43
CA ASP A 54 24.34 11.26 6.49
C ASP A 54 23.61 10.01 5.97
N THR A 55 24.09 9.41 4.87
CA THR A 55 23.46 8.21 4.29
C THR A 55 24.19 6.90 4.62
N GLY A 56 25.37 6.99 5.22
CA GLY A 56 26.24 5.84 5.49
C GLY A 56 26.87 5.23 4.24
N THR A 57 26.63 5.80 3.05
CA THR A 57 27.12 5.27 1.78
C THR A 57 28.64 5.43 1.66
N VAL A 58 29.31 4.38 1.20
CA VAL A 58 30.75 4.35 0.96
C VAL A 58 31.03 4.41 -0.52
N TYR A 59 31.97 5.28 -0.89
CA TYR A 59 32.45 5.49 -2.25
C TYR A 59 33.96 5.23 -2.35
N ILE A 60 34.40 4.70 -3.49
CA ILE A 60 35.80 4.55 -3.87
C ILE A 60 36.08 5.31 -5.16
N GLY A 61 37.09 6.17 -5.14
CA GLY A 61 37.57 6.87 -6.32
C GLY A 61 38.32 5.92 -7.25
N ASP A 62 38.07 6.01 -8.56
CA ASP A 62 38.86 5.31 -9.58
C ASP A 62 39.91 6.22 -10.24
N GLY A 63 39.93 7.52 -9.90
CA GLY A 63 40.75 8.56 -10.52
C GLY A 63 39.96 9.48 -11.46
N THR A 64 38.68 9.20 -11.70
CA THR A 64 37.79 10.05 -12.52
C THR A 64 36.41 10.20 -11.89
N ASN A 65 35.88 9.14 -11.27
CA ASN A 65 34.57 9.11 -10.65
C ASN A 65 34.64 8.55 -9.22
N TRP A 66 33.67 8.95 -8.41
CA TRP A 66 33.34 8.28 -7.16
C TRP A 66 32.38 7.13 -7.46
N ASN A 67 32.82 5.90 -7.22
CA ASN A 67 32.00 4.70 -7.43
C ASN A 67 31.45 4.22 -6.10
N ARG A 68 30.12 4.05 -6.01
CA ARG A 68 29.47 3.49 -4.82
C ARG A 68 29.89 2.04 -4.63
N VAL A 69 30.35 1.68 -3.42
CA VAL A 69 30.79 0.32 -3.08
C VAL A 69 29.95 -0.37 -2.01
N GLY A 70 29.12 0.38 -1.28
CA GLY A 70 28.22 -0.17 -0.25
C GLY A 70 27.76 0.91 0.73
N SER A 71 27.20 0.51 1.86
CA SER A 71 26.92 1.39 3.00
C SER A 71 27.42 0.76 4.30
N LEU A 72 27.91 1.58 5.22
CA LEU A 72 28.16 1.16 6.60
C LEU A 72 26.82 1.21 7.33
N SER A 73 26.16 0.07 7.46
CA SER A 73 25.13 -0.08 8.49
C SER A 73 25.82 0.03 9.85
N SER A 74 25.41 1.00 10.64
CA SER A 74 25.83 1.11 12.04
C SER A 74 25.61 -0.25 12.74
N SER A 75 26.66 -0.74 13.39
CA SER A 75 26.61 -1.99 14.15
C SER A 75 25.75 -1.82 15.40
N ASP A 76 24.52 -2.34 15.33
CA ASP A 76 23.66 -2.98 16.35
C ASP A 76 23.45 -2.40 17.78
N ASP A 77 24.05 -1.29 18.23
CA ASP A 77 23.90 -0.87 19.66
C ASP A 77 23.52 0.59 19.94
N SER A 78 23.36 1.47 18.94
CA SER A 78 22.93 2.85 19.20
C SER A 78 21.88 3.35 18.20
N VAL A 79 20.64 2.87 18.36
CA VAL A 79 19.50 3.55 17.72
C VAL A 79 19.20 4.81 18.50
N SER A 80 19.02 5.91 17.76
CA SER A 80 18.68 7.19 18.35
C SER A 80 17.27 7.10 18.96
N GLU A 81 17.14 7.35 20.25
CA GLU A 81 15.84 7.48 20.92
C GLU A 81 15.48 8.96 21.06
N ALA A 82 14.23 9.32 20.79
CA ALA A 82 13.70 10.63 21.12
C ALA A 82 13.36 10.71 22.62
N ASP A 83 13.12 11.93 23.12
CA ASP A 83 12.80 12.18 24.54
C ASP A 83 11.55 11.42 25.02
N ASP A 84 10.64 11.05 24.12
CA ASP A 84 9.44 10.27 24.42
C ASP A 84 9.64 8.74 24.37
N GLY A 85 10.88 8.28 24.16
CA GLY A 85 11.24 6.86 24.07
C GLY A 85 10.91 6.20 22.72
N SER A 86 10.47 6.98 21.72
CA SER A 86 10.38 6.48 20.34
C SER A 86 11.76 6.30 19.72
N LEU A 87 11.90 5.28 18.87
CA LEU A 87 13.12 5.08 18.09
C LEU A 87 13.06 5.92 16.82
N ILE A 88 14.15 6.61 16.48
CA ILE A 88 14.28 7.36 15.24
C ILE A 88 14.98 6.47 14.21
N ALA A 89 14.36 6.34 13.04
CA ALA A 89 14.91 5.59 11.91
C ALA A 89 15.36 6.57 10.80
N PRO A 90 16.66 6.86 10.66
CA PRO A 90 17.15 7.65 9.53
C PRO A 90 17.01 6.90 8.19
N PRO A 91 17.08 7.60 7.04
CA PRO A 91 17.14 6.96 5.73
C PRO A 91 18.22 5.86 5.68
N GLY A 92 17.89 4.71 5.10
CA GLY A 92 18.78 3.54 5.05
C GLY A 92 18.73 2.61 6.27
N GLU A 93 18.13 3.02 7.40
CA GLU A 93 18.10 2.22 8.63
C GLU A 93 16.68 1.78 9.06
N VAL A 94 15.65 2.03 8.25
CA VAL A 94 14.24 1.75 8.62
C VAL A 94 14.02 0.32 9.07
N GLN A 95 14.48 -0.67 8.29
CA GLN A 95 14.24 -2.07 8.61
C GLN A 95 14.99 -2.52 9.88
N SER A 96 16.26 -2.11 10.06
CA SER A 96 17.03 -2.49 11.24
C SER A 96 16.44 -1.91 12.52
N VAL A 97 15.96 -0.67 12.49
CA VAL A 97 15.30 -0.03 13.64
C VAL A 97 13.96 -0.70 13.95
N ILE A 98 13.16 -1.07 12.94
CA ILE A 98 11.94 -1.85 13.13
C ILE A 98 12.25 -3.22 13.75
N ASP A 99 13.26 -3.92 13.26
CA ASP A 99 13.65 -5.23 13.78
C ASP A 99 14.10 -5.11 15.25
N GLN A 100 14.83 -4.06 15.63
CA GLN A 100 15.17 -3.78 17.02
C GLN A 100 13.93 -3.47 17.89
N ALA A 101 13.03 -2.61 17.41
CA ALA A 101 11.78 -2.30 18.11
C ALA A 101 10.98 -3.57 18.42
N SER A 102 10.93 -4.50 17.47
CA SER A 102 10.18 -5.76 17.57
C SER A 102 10.73 -6.75 18.61
N LYS A 103 12.04 -6.67 18.93
CA LYS A 103 12.68 -7.52 19.95
C LYS A 103 12.27 -7.14 21.38
N SER A 104 11.85 -5.89 21.59
CA SER A 104 11.68 -5.33 22.93
C SER A 104 10.56 -5.96 23.75
N HIS A 105 9.50 -6.51 23.15
CA HIS A 105 8.35 -7.05 23.89
C HIS A 105 7.59 -8.14 23.11
N THR A 106 7.41 -9.32 23.71
CA THR A 106 6.78 -10.48 23.06
C THR A 106 5.29 -10.68 23.38
N TRP A 107 4.70 -9.91 24.31
CA TRP A 107 3.36 -10.20 24.87
C TRP A 107 2.40 -8.99 24.96
N ALA A 108 2.48 -8.02 24.06
CA ALA A 108 1.54 -6.89 24.01
C ALA A 108 0.33 -7.18 23.11
N GLN A 109 -0.86 -6.67 23.48
CA GLN A 109 -2.09 -6.68 22.66
C GLN A 109 -2.15 -5.53 21.64
N GLY A 110 -1.05 -4.81 21.44
CA GLY A 110 -0.89 -3.67 20.53
C GLY A 110 0.58 -3.32 20.36
N PRO A 111 0.91 -2.22 19.64
CA PRO A 111 2.30 -1.87 19.43
C PRO A 111 2.99 -1.55 20.75
N SER A 112 4.15 -2.16 20.96
CA SER A 112 4.95 -2.03 22.18
C SER A 112 6.06 -0.98 22.05
N ARG A 113 6.42 -0.59 20.83
CA ARG A 113 7.40 0.45 20.52
C ARG A 113 6.95 1.24 19.28
N THR A 114 7.26 2.53 19.31
CA THR A 114 7.10 3.44 18.17
C THR A 114 8.44 3.65 17.50
N VAL A 115 8.47 3.52 16.18
CA VAL A 115 9.54 3.94 15.29
C VAL A 115 9.04 5.17 14.52
N LYS A 116 9.84 6.24 14.49
CA LYS A 116 9.53 7.46 13.74
C LYS A 116 10.52 7.63 12.61
N LEU A 117 10.01 7.93 11.43
CA LEU A 117 10.84 8.46 10.35
C LEU A 117 11.19 9.92 10.65
N VAL A 118 12.31 10.37 10.09
CA VAL A 118 12.78 11.74 10.18
C VAL A 118 11.88 12.62 9.30
N SER A 119 11.27 13.63 9.91
CA SER A 119 10.29 14.47 9.24
C SER A 119 10.89 15.22 8.06
N GLY A 120 10.19 15.23 6.92
CA GLY A 120 10.60 15.94 5.71
C GLY A 120 11.66 15.23 4.87
N GLU A 121 12.18 14.10 5.32
CA GLU A 121 13.17 13.32 4.58
C GLU A 121 12.53 12.41 3.53
N ASN A 122 13.30 12.12 2.48
CA ASN A 122 12.95 11.10 1.49
C ASN A 122 13.65 9.77 1.83
N TYR A 123 12.89 8.69 1.74
CA TYR A 123 13.36 7.32 1.97
C TYR A 123 13.30 6.53 0.67
N PHE A 124 14.42 5.92 0.31
CA PHE A 124 14.57 5.16 -0.94
C PHE A 124 14.79 3.67 -0.65
N PRO A 125 13.76 2.93 -0.21
CA PRO A 125 13.92 1.51 0.03
C PRO A 125 14.21 0.77 -1.29
N SER A 126 15.13 -0.19 -1.23
CA SER A 126 15.44 -1.13 -2.32
C SER A 126 14.85 -2.53 -2.09
N ASP A 127 14.19 -2.74 -0.96
CA ASP A 127 13.49 -3.97 -0.58
C ASP A 127 12.31 -3.62 0.34
N THR A 128 11.39 -4.58 0.50
CA THR A 128 10.17 -4.45 1.31
C THR A 128 10.48 -4.05 2.76
N ILE A 129 9.78 -3.03 3.25
CA ILE A 129 9.75 -2.68 4.68
C ILE A 129 8.77 -3.63 5.37
N LYS A 130 9.31 -4.60 6.10
CA LYS A 130 8.54 -5.54 6.92
C LYS A 130 8.23 -4.89 8.26
N LEU A 131 7.03 -4.32 8.40
CA LEU A 131 6.57 -3.73 9.65
C LEU A 131 6.28 -4.84 10.66
N ARG A 132 7.30 -5.21 11.43
CA ARG A 132 7.27 -6.36 12.34
C ARG A 132 6.22 -6.21 13.43
N ARG A 133 5.78 -7.36 13.95
CA ARG A 133 4.75 -7.47 15.00
C ARG A 133 4.93 -6.44 16.11
N ASN A 134 3.81 -5.88 16.58
CA ASN A 134 3.77 -4.93 17.69
C ASN A 134 4.66 -3.68 17.50
N VAL A 135 4.95 -3.26 16.26
CA VAL A 135 5.63 -2.00 15.98
C VAL A 135 4.64 -0.98 15.42
N ARG A 136 4.67 0.23 15.95
CA ARG A 136 4.07 1.40 15.32
C ARG A 136 5.13 2.10 14.50
N LEU A 137 4.90 2.31 13.21
CA LEU A 137 5.70 3.17 12.34
C LEU A 137 4.94 4.48 12.10
N GLU A 138 5.50 5.58 12.57
CA GLU A 138 5.02 6.93 12.28
C GLU A 138 5.91 7.54 11.19
N CYS A 139 5.33 7.74 10.01
CA CYS A 139 6.08 8.30 8.88
C CYS A 139 6.35 9.80 9.06
N ASN A 140 5.61 10.50 9.93
CA ASN A 140 5.97 11.82 10.45
C ASN A 140 6.28 12.88 9.36
N GLY A 141 5.56 12.82 8.24
CA GLY A 141 5.78 13.72 7.09
C GLY A 141 6.98 13.39 6.21
N ALA A 142 7.66 12.26 6.44
CA ALA A 142 8.61 11.68 5.51
C ALA A 142 7.90 11.11 4.27
N ARG A 143 8.63 11.06 3.15
CA ARG A 143 8.14 10.47 1.90
C ARG A 143 8.94 9.23 1.54
N ILE A 144 8.26 8.14 1.19
CA ILE A 144 8.86 6.86 0.80
C ILE A 144 8.75 6.73 -0.72
N ILE A 145 9.88 6.55 -1.40
CA ILE A 145 10.02 6.49 -2.86
C ILE A 145 10.83 5.23 -3.20
N PRO A 146 10.20 4.07 -3.43
CA PRO A 146 10.91 2.81 -3.67
C PRO A 146 11.75 2.86 -4.96
N GLU A 147 12.89 2.16 -4.94
CA GLU A 147 13.85 2.13 -6.07
C GLU A 147 13.53 1.04 -7.12
N GLY A 148 12.56 0.16 -6.86
CA GLY A 148 12.19 -0.94 -7.76
C GLY A 148 10.85 -1.56 -7.38
N ASP A 149 10.32 -2.44 -8.24
CA ASP A 149 8.99 -3.05 -8.10
C ASP A 149 8.96 -4.20 -7.08
N PHE A 150 8.39 -3.95 -5.89
CA PHE A 150 8.21 -4.92 -4.80
C PHE A 150 7.13 -4.41 -3.83
N ASN A 151 6.58 -5.22 -2.91
CA ASN A 151 5.63 -4.67 -1.94
C ASN A 151 6.31 -3.64 -1.01
N VAL A 152 5.90 -2.37 -0.97
CA VAL A 152 6.66 -1.35 -0.22
C VAL A 152 6.63 -1.60 1.28
N ILE A 153 5.43 -1.80 1.84
CA ILE A 153 5.23 -2.10 3.27
C ILE A 153 4.37 -3.35 3.42
N GLU A 154 4.90 -4.34 4.15
CA GLU A 154 4.18 -5.55 4.55
C GLU A 154 3.95 -5.55 6.06
N MET A 155 2.68 -5.66 6.47
CA MET A 155 2.25 -5.49 7.87
C MET A 155 1.91 -6.82 8.53
N TYR A 156 2.39 -6.98 9.76
CA TYR A 156 2.15 -8.16 10.61
C TYR A 156 1.15 -7.85 11.73
N ARG A 157 0.76 -8.86 12.51
CA ARG A 157 -0.12 -8.68 13.67
C ARG A 157 0.34 -7.58 14.65
N GLY A 158 -0.60 -6.80 15.15
CA GLY A 158 -0.38 -5.79 16.20
C GLY A 158 0.34 -4.53 15.76
N THR A 159 0.46 -4.28 14.45
CA THR A 159 1.20 -3.14 13.90
C THR A 159 0.32 -1.92 13.69
N GLN A 160 0.93 -0.75 13.63
CA GLN A 160 0.26 0.47 13.20
C GLN A 160 1.14 1.25 12.23
N LEU A 161 0.59 1.67 11.10
CA LEU A 161 1.25 2.50 10.10
C LEU A 161 0.53 3.85 10.06
N ILE A 162 1.23 4.92 10.42
CA ILE A 162 0.64 6.25 10.63
C ILE A 162 1.20 7.25 9.63
N ASP A 163 0.30 7.94 8.94
CA ASP A 163 0.54 8.98 7.94
C ASP A 163 1.56 8.58 6.84
N PRO A 164 1.49 7.36 6.24
CA PRO A 164 2.44 6.99 5.21
C PRO A 164 2.23 7.82 3.94
N PHE A 165 3.27 8.53 3.50
CA PHE A 165 3.33 9.08 2.15
C PHE A 165 4.24 8.21 1.28
N ILE A 166 3.64 7.41 0.39
CA ILE A 166 4.36 6.52 -0.52
C ILE A 166 4.11 6.97 -1.96
N ASP A 167 5.19 7.14 -2.73
CA ASP A 167 5.11 7.55 -4.14
C ASP A 167 5.90 6.60 -5.04
N THR A 168 5.18 5.82 -5.85
CA THR A 168 5.77 4.85 -6.79
C THR A 168 5.88 5.39 -8.21
N ARG A 169 5.50 6.63 -8.52
CA ARG A 169 5.43 7.15 -9.90
C ARG A 169 6.79 7.27 -10.61
N SER A 170 7.88 7.21 -9.86
CA SER A 170 9.25 7.21 -10.41
C SER A 170 9.68 5.85 -10.97
N VAL A 171 8.90 4.79 -10.74
CA VAL A 171 9.16 3.43 -11.20
C VAL A 171 7.93 2.89 -11.92
N SER A 172 8.11 2.03 -12.92
CA SER A 172 6.98 1.25 -13.45
C SER A 172 6.62 0.20 -12.41
N TRP A 173 5.35 0.15 -12.03
CA TRP A 173 4.94 -0.53 -10.80
C TRP A 173 3.83 -1.54 -11.03
N ASN A 174 4.00 -2.75 -10.49
CA ASN A 174 2.96 -3.78 -10.55
C ASN A 174 2.65 -4.43 -9.19
N SER A 175 3.49 -4.15 -8.19
CA SER A 175 3.35 -4.63 -6.81
C SER A 175 2.33 -3.81 -5.99
N THR A 176 2.29 -4.03 -4.68
CA THR A 176 1.41 -3.31 -3.75
C THR A 176 2.17 -2.29 -2.91
N GLN A 177 1.66 -1.07 -2.72
CA GLN A 177 2.30 -0.14 -1.79
C GLN A 177 2.15 -0.60 -0.33
N VAL A 178 0.93 -0.92 0.12
CA VAL A 178 0.68 -1.39 1.49
C VAL A 178 -0.08 -2.71 1.50
N VAL A 179 0.54 -3.74 2.07
CA VAL A 179 -0.08 -5.06 2.28
C VAL A 179 -0.39 -5.23 3.77
N VAL A 180 -1.68 -5.28 4.10
CA VAL A 180 -2.19 -5.65 5.42
C VAL A 180 -2.35 -7.17 5.46
N GLY A 181 -1.47 -7.83 6.22
CA GLY A 181 -1.35 -9.30 6.22
C GLY A 181 -0.23 -9.74 5.29
N ALA A 182 1.03 -9.56 5.71
CA ALA A 182 2.19 -10.03 4.94
C ALA A 182 2.03 -11.51 4.49
N PRO A 183 2.59 -11.93 3.35
CA PRO A 183 2.42 -13.30 2.84
C PRO A 183 2.81 -14.41 3.83
N ASP A 184 3.78 -14.12 4.70
CA ASP A 184 4.28 -15.00 5.77
C ASP A 184 3.75 -14.61 7.17
N ALA A 185 2.73 -13.76 7.26
CA ALA A 185 2.12 -13.37 8.51
C ALA A 185 1.26 -14.50 9.11
N ASP A 186 1.30 -14.60 10.44
CA ASP A 186 0.26 -15.29 11.18
C ASP A 186 -1.09 -14.53 11.07
N LYS A 187 -2.17 -15.21 11.44
CA LYS A 187 -3.53 -14.65 11.51
C LYS A 187 -3.55 -13.25 12.15
N ILE A 188 -4.15 -12.30 11.42
CA ILE A 188 -4.45 -10.96 11.91
C ILE A 188 -5.96 -10.80 12.10
N GLU A 189 -6.36 -10.44 13.31
CA GLU A 189 -7.75 -10.34 13.75
C GLU A 189 -7.95 -9.17 14.72
N LEU A 190 -9.18 -8.98 15.22
CA LEU A 190 -9.54 -7.87 16.09
C LEU A 190 -8.64 -7.72 17.33
N ALA A 191 -8.15 -8.84 17.87
CA ALA A 191 -7.32 -8.89 19.07
C ALA A 191 -5.85 -8.47 18.83
N ASN A 192 -5.41 -8.43 17.57
CA ASN A 192 -4.02 -8.17 17.19
C ASN A 192 -3.98 -7.43 15.83
N ARG A 193 -4.77 -6.36 15.74
CA ARG A 193 -4.97 -5.59 14.51
C ARG A 193 -3.69 -5.01 13.93
N ALA A 194 -3.65 -4.95 12.62
CA ALA A 194 -2.77 -4.14 11.80
C ALA A 194 -3.60 -2.94 11.28
N THR A 195 -3.27 -1.71 11.69
CA THR A 195 -4.01 -0.51 11.28
C THR A 195 -3.18 0.41 10.40
N VAL A 196 -3.81 0.98 9.37
CA VAL A 196 -3.24 2.03 8.53
C VAL A 196 -4.03 3.31 8.77
N GLU A 197 -3.38 4.40 9.14
CA GLU A 197 -4.06 5.63 9.50
C GLU A 197 -3.56 6.78 8.62
N ASN A 198 -4.50 7.47 7.95
CA ASN A 198 -4.28 8.64 7.09
C ASN A 198 -3.21 8.43 6.00
N ALA A 199 -3.28 7.31 5.29
CA ALA A 199 -2.39 7.06 4.18
C ALA A 199 -2.51 8.12 3.07
N TYR A 200 -1.40 8.46 2.45
CA TYR A 200 -1.31 9.23 1.22
C TYR A 200 -0.52 8.40 0.19
N LEU A 201 -1.25 7.58 -0.57
CA LEU A 201 -0.67 6.61 -1.50
C LEU A 201 -0.75 7.17 -2.93
N TRP A 202 0.41 7.29 -3.58
CA TRP A 202 0.53 7.89 -4.90
C TRP A 202 1.20 6.94 -5.89
N GLY A 203 0.45 6.52 -6.90
CA GLY A 203 0.96 5.72 -8.02
C GLY A 203 0.66 6.37 -9.37
N THR A 204 0.96 5.62 -10.42
CA THR A 204 0.63 5.96 -11.80
C THR A 204 -0.74 5.35 -12.13
N PRO A 205 -1.72 6.11 -12.67
CA PRO A 205 -3.02 5.56 -13.06
C PRO A 205 -2.87 4.31 -13.94
N GLY A 206 -3.54 3.21 -13.58
CA GLY A 206 -3.45 1.92 -14.30
C GLY A 206 -2.25 1.04 -13.92
N GLU A 207 -1.45 1.39 -12.90
CA GLU A 207 -0.31 0.59 -12.44
C GLU A 207 -0.46 0.11 -11.00
N GLY A 208 -0.19 -1.19 -10.76
CA GLY A 208 -0.11 -1.84 -9.45
C GLY A 208 -1.26 -1.58 -8.46
N ILE A 209 -1.00 -1.86 -7.18
CA ILE A 209 -2.02 -1.85 -6.13
C ILE A 209 -1.67 -0.81 -5.05
N GLY A 210 -2.66 -0.01 -4.65
CA GLY A 210 -2.51 0.93 -3.54
C GLY A 210 -2.47 0.22 -2.19
N LEU A 211 -3.60 -0.34 -1.77
CA LEU A 211 -3.76 -1.02 -0.49
C LEU A 211 -4.34 -2.42 -0.70
N GLN A 212 -3.74 -3.44 -0.09
CA GLN A 212 -4.27 -4.79 -0.10
C GLN A 212 -4.59 -5.28 1.32
N PHE A 213 -5.75 -5.92 1.49
CA PHE A 213 -6.04 -6.77 2.64
C PHE A 213 -5.93 -8.23 2.22
N LEU A 214 -4.82 -8.86 2.59
CA LEU A 214 -4.42 -10.18 2.12
C LEU A 214 -4.79 -11.26 3.15
N GLY A 215 -5.86 -11.99 2.88
CA GLY A 215 -6.09 -13.32 3.43
C GLY A 215 -5.21 -14.32 2.69
N GLY A 216 -3.94 -14.43 3.08
CA GLY A 216 -2.98 -15.36 2.48
C GLY A 216 -3.09 -16.74 3.14
N THR A 217 -1.95 -17.35 3.48
CA THR A 217 -1.89 -18.61 4.26
C THR A 217 -2.57 -18.58 5.64
N ARG A 218 -3.05 -17.39 6.05
CA ARG A 218 -3.80 -17.12 7.27
C ARG A 218 -4.78 -15.97 7.04
N PRO A 219 -5.87 -15.89 7.83
CA PRO A 219 -6.88 -14.86 7.63
C PRO A 219 -6.38 -13.44 7.92
N CYS A 220 -6.83 -12.50 7.08
CA CYS A 220 -6.82 -11.07 7.32
C CYS A 220 -8.23 -10.59 7.66
N SER A 221 -8.51 -10.42 8.95
CA SER A 221 -9.86 -10.14 9.42
C SER A 221 -9.98 -8.91 10.31
N MET A 222 -11.02 -8.09 10.12
CA MET A 222 -11.37 -6.94 10.97
C MET A 222 -10.28 -5.87 11.07
N GLN A 223 -9.52 -5.67 9.99
CA GLN A 223 -8.50 -4.63 9.90
C GLN A 223 -9.11 -3.29 9.48
N ILE A 224 -8.42 -2.20 9.79
CA ILE A 224 -8.90 -0.84 9.51
C ILE A 224 -7.80 -0.04 8.82
N ALA A 225 -8.15 0.58 7.71
CA ALA A 225 -7.32 1.53 7.00
C ALA A 225 -8.06 2.85 6.74
N SER A 226 -7.34 3.96 6.60
CA SER A 226 -7.89 5.22 6.12
C SER A 226 -6.87 6.00 5.30
N GLY A 227 -7.34 6.90 4.43
CA GLY A 227 -6.44 7.78 3.66
C GLY A 227 -6.97 8.23 2.30
N THR A 228 -6.06 8.69 1.47
CA THR A 228 -6.27 9.01 0.06
C THR A 228 -5.36 8.13 -0.78
N ILE A 229 -5.96 7.47 -1.78
CA ILE A 229 -5.28 6.59 -2.71
C ILE A 229 -5.50 7.14 -4.12
N TYR A 230 -4.41 7.49 -4.81
CA TYR A 230 -4.47 8.08 -6.14
C TYR A 230 -3.54 7.35 -7.12
N GLY A 231 -4.05 7.04 -8.31
CA GLY A 231 -3.22 6.58 -9.43
C GLY A 231 -2.86 5.11 -9.34
N PHE A 232 -3.80 4.18 -9.52
CA PHE A 232 -3.49 2.74 -9.44
C PHE A 232 -4.24 1.88 -10.46
N ASP A 233 -3.74 0.69 -10.73
CA ASP A 233 -4.53 -0.35 -11.40
C ASP A 233 -5.69 -0.77 -10.49
N ILE A 234 -5.37 -1.12 -9.25
CA ILE A 234 -6.34 -1.44 -8.20
C ILE A 234 -6.08 -0.56 -7.00
N ALA A 235 -7.00 0.34 -6.65
CA ALA A 235 -6.79 1.22 -5.50
C ALA A 235 -6.85 0.44 -4.17
N ILE A 236 -7.87 -0.41 -4.00
CA ILE A 236 -8.00 -1.32 -2.85
C ILE A 236 -8.28 -2.74 -3.31
N ASP A 237 -7.47 -3.71 -2.88
CA ASP A 237 -7.60 -5.13 -3.20
C ASP A 237 -7.95 -5.96 -1.96
N LEU A 238 -9.04 -6.73 -2.05
CA LEU A 238 -9.47 -7.66 -1.01
C LEU A 238 -9.18 -9.05 -1.56
N TYR A 239 -8.07 -9.64 -1.13
CA TYR A 239 -7.58 -10.88 -1.70
C TYR A 239 -7.62 -12.02 -0.69
N ALA A 240 -8.40 -13.05 -0.98
CA ALA A 240 -8.34 -14.35 -0.32
C ALA A 240 -7.49 -15.31 -1.18
N ASN A 241 -6.16 -15.32 -0.96
CA ASN A 241 -5.12 -16.01 -1.74
C ASN A 241 -4.89 -17.47 -1.29
N GLY A 242 -5.96 -18.18 -0.94
CA GLY A 242 -5.80 -19.52 -0.42
C GLY A 242 -7.04 -20.38 -0.56
N ASP A 243 -6.81 -21.68 -0.43
CA ASP A 243 -7.80 -22.73 -0.58
C ASP A 243 -8.30 -23.26 0.77
N ASP A 244 -7.80 -22.75 1.91
CA ASP A 244 -8.43 -23.03 3.20
C ASP A 244 -9.71 -22.20 3.32
N TYR A 245 -10.84 -22.83 3.03
CA TYR A 245 -12.18 -22.26 3.20
C TYR A 245 -12.83 -22.66 4.54
N SER A 246 -12.07 -23.27 5.45
CA SER A 246 -12.56 -23.64 6.79
C SER A 246 -12.78 -22.41 7.67
N GLY A 247 -13.40 -22.59 8.83
CA GLY A 247 -13.71 -21.54 9.82
C GLY A 247 -12.52 -20.73 10.39
N GLN A 248 -11.28 -20.97 9.94
CA GLN A 248 -10.07 -20.20 10.27
C GLN A 248 -9.19 -20.01 9.03
N GLY A 249 -9.77 -20.14 7.84
CA GLY A 249 -9.06 -20.20 6.58
C GLY A 249 -8.58 -18.85 6.05
N ASP A 250 -8.27 -18.82 4.77
CA ASP A 250 -7.45 -17.80 4.10
C ASP A 250 -8.25 -16.53 3.73
N TRP A 251 -9.11 -16.09 4.64
CA TRP A 251 -10.14 -15.09 4.35
C TRP A 251 -9.64 -13.66 4.36
N SER A 252 -10.24 -12.83 3.50
CA SER A 252 -10.20 -11.37 3.62
C SER A 252 -11.57 -10.87 4.08
N ASN A 253 -11.77 -10.75 5.40
CA ASN A 253 -13.10 -10.55 5.99
C ASN A 253 -13.20 -9.39 6.98
N GLY A 254 -14.29 -8.63 6.92
CA GLY A 254 -14.59 -7.62 7.95
C GLY A 254 -13.65 -6.42 7.92
N ASN A 255 -12.80 -6.32 6.89
CA ASN A 255 -11.83 -5.25 6.73
C ASN A 255 -12.53 -3.95 6.33
N GLN A 256 -11.93 -2.83 6.71
CA GLN A 256 -12.58 -1.53 6.60
C GLN A 256 -11.64 -0.52 5.99
N PHE A 257 -12.17 0.30 5.08
CA PHE A 257 -11.46 1.47 4.57
C PHE A 257 -12.34 2.72 4.58
N TYR A 258 -11.74 3.85 4.96
CA TYR A 258 -12.38 5.15 5.03
C TYR A 258 -11.53 6.21 4.33
N GLY A 259 -12.04 6.86 3.28
CA GLY A 259 -11.20 7.82 2.58
C GLY A 259 -11.65 8.22 1.19
N SER A 260 -10.68 8.59 0.36
CA SER A 260 -10.88 8.96 -1.04
C SER A 260 -10.06 8.10 -1.99
N LEU A 261 -10.66 7.78 -3.14
CA LEU A 261 -10.00 7.10 -4.25
C LEU A 261 -10.06 7.97 -5.50
N GLU A 262 -8.95 8.13 -6.19
CA GLU A 262 -8.85 8.96 -7.40
C GLU A 262 -8.00 8.27 -8.47
N ALA A 263 -8.36 8.46 -9.74
CA ALA A 263 -7.58 8.00 -10.90
C ALA A 263 -7.11 6.53 -10.83
N PHE A 264 -8.07 5.60 -10.77
CA PHE A 264 -7.81 4.16 -10.69
C PHE A 264 -8.42 3.42 -11.88
N ARG A 265 -7.91 2.25 -12.28
CA ARG A 265 -8.66 1.35 -13.19
C ARG A 265 -9.82 0.68 -12.47
N VAL A 266 -9.54 0.05 -11.33
CA VAL A 266 -10.53 -0.54 -10.41
C VAL A 266 -10.40 0.09 -9.02
N GLY A 267 -11.51 0.61 -8.49
CA GLY A 267 -11.50 1.27 -7.18
C GLY A 267 -11.34 0.27 -6.04
N VAL A 268 -12.27 -0.68 -5.96
CA VAL A 268 -12.23 -1.78 -4.99
C VAL A 268 -12.39 -3.10 -5.73
N ASN A 269 -11.39 -3.97 -5.64
CA ASN A 269 -11.41 -5.31 -6.18
C ASN A 269 -11.67 -6.37 -5.10
N GLN A 270 -12.42 -7.41 -5.44
CA GLN A 270 -12.62 -8.57 -4.57
C GLN A 270 -12.32 -9.86 -5.34
N ARG A 271 -11.28 -10.56 -4.89
CA ARG A 271 -10.76 -11.74 -5.56
C ARG A 271 -10.44 -12.87 -4.59
N SER A 272 -10.63 -14.09 -5.08
CA SER A 272 -10.58 -15.29 -4.25
C SER A 272 -10.02 -16.46 -5.06
N GLU A 273 -9.13 -17.23 -4.44
CA GLU A 273 -8.64 -18.53 -4.94
C GLU A 273 -9.40 -19.72 -4.29
N GLY A 274 -10.53 -19.45 -3.63
CA GLY A 274 -11.35 -20.45 -2.95
C GLY A 274 -11.87 -19.98 -1.60
N ALA A 275 -11.09 -19.21 -0.85
CA ALA A 275 -11.47 -18.68 0.46
C ALA A 275 -12.40 -17.45 0.37
N GLU A 276 -13.08 -17.13 1.48
CA GLU A 276 -14.13 -16.11 1.51
C GLU A 276 -13.60 -14.66 1.55
N VAL A 277 -14.25 -13.78 0.77
CA VAL A 277 -14.10 -12.31 0.86
C VAL A 277 -15.42 -11.70 1.34
N SER A 278 -15.56 -11.47 2.65
CA SER A 278 -16.88 -11.11 3.19
C SER A 278 -16.91 -10.09 4.31
N GLY A 279 -18.05 -9.40 4.45
CA GLY A 279 -18.28 -8.45 5.54
C GLY A 279 -17.39 -7.20 5.49
N ASN A 280 -16.67 -6.95 4.39
CA ASN A 280 -15.80 -5.78 4.25
C ASN A 280 -16.63 -4.50 4.07
N VAL A 281 -16.16 -3.38 4.62
CA VAL A 281 -16.90 -2.11 4.65
C VAL A 281 -16.05 -0.95 4.14
N PHE A 282 -16.58 -0.22 3.16
CA PHE A 282 -15.93 0.95 2.57
C PHE A 282 -16.78 2.19 2.80
N LYS A 283 -16.17 3.32 3.19
CA LYS A 283 -16.81 4.64 3.10
C LYS A 283 -15.93 5.58 2.28
N LEU A 284 -16.41 5.93 1.10
CA LEU A 284 -15.58 6.49 0.05
C LEU A 284 -16.16 7.79 -0.52
N MET A 285 -15.28 8.73 -0.83
CA MET A 285 -15.50 9.68 -1.93
C MET A 285 -14.63 9.24 -3.09
N VAL A 286 -15.18 9.18 -4.30
CA VAL A 286 -14.42 8.67 -5.45
C VAL A 286 -14.50 9.60 -6.64
N GLN A 287 -13.37 9.76 -7.33
CA GLN A 287 -13.28 10.48 -8.59
C GLN A 287 -12.56 9.61 -9.63
N PRO A 288 -13.31 8.98 -10.56
CA PRO A 288 -12.74 8.23 -11.66
C PRO A 288 -12.02 9.13 -12.67
N ASP A 289 -11.12 8.52 -13.43
CA ASP A 289 -10.34 9.14 -14.49
C ASP A 289 -10.73 8.52 -15.84
N ASN A 290 -10.95 9.35 -16.85
CA ASN A 290 -11.48 8.92 -18.14
C ASN A 290 -10.49 8.08 -18.96
N ASP A 291 -9.20 8.19 -18.68
CA ASP A 291 -8.17 7.49 -19.45
C ASP A 291 -7.97 6.05 -18.97
N VAL A 292 -8.35 5.72 -17.72
CA VAL A 292 -8.10 4.39 -17.14
C VAL A 292 -9.26 3.75 -16.40
N SER A 293 -10.24 4.50 -15.87
CA SER A 293 -11.24 3.93 -14.95
C SER A 293 -12.25 3.02 -15.63
N GLU A 294 -12.35 1.78 -15.15
CA GLU A 294 -13.29 0.75 -15.63
C GLU A 294 -14.42 0.52 -14.63
N TRP A 295 -14.07 0.35 -13.35
CA TRP A 295 -15.02 -0.04 -12.31
C TRP A 295 -14.76 0.67 -10.99
N LEU A 296 -15.82 1.12 -10.32
CA LEU A 296 -15.70 1.50 -8.92
C LEU A 296 -15.52 0.26 -8.04
N TRP A 297 -16.40 -0.73 -8.24
CA TRP A 297 -16.43 -1.93 -7.42
C TRP A 297 -16.52 -3.17 -8.30
N TYR A 298 -15.52 -4.03 -8.22
CA TYR A 298 -15.42 -5.23 -9.04
C TYR A 298 -15.34 -6.46 -8.13
N MET A 299 -16.25 -7.41 -8.34
CA MET A 299 -16.22 -8.71 -7.68
C MET A 299 -15.97 -9.77 -8.75
N GLU A 300 -14.79 -10.41 -8.70
CA GLU A 300 -14.39 -11.39 -9.70
C GLU A 300 -15.32 -12.60 -9.75
N ASP A 301 -15.47 -13.16 -10.94
CA ASP A 301 -16.21 -14.40 -11.18
C ASP A 301 -15.59 -15.57 -10.38
N ASP A 302 -16.42 -16.52 -9.96
CA ASP A 302 -15.94 -17.86 -9.61
C ASP A 302 -15.42 -18.53 -10.91
N PRO A 303 -14.14 -18.94 -10.98
CA PRO A 303 -13.56 -19.46 -12.22
C PRO A 303 -14.09 -20.86 -12.60
N ARG A 304 -14.82 -21.54 -11.71
CA ARG A 304 -15.36 -22.88 -11.93
C ARG A 304 -16.64 -22.83 -12.76
N SER A 305 -17.05 -23.95 -13.36
CA SER A 305 -18.33 -24.03 -14.08
C SER A 305 -19.52 -24.08 -13.13
N ASP A 306 -20.73 -23.74 -13.61
CA ASP A 306 -21.97 -23.80 -12.81
C ASP A 306 -22.19 -25.15 -12.09
N SER A 307 -21.80 -26.26 -12.71
CA SER A 307 -21.93 -27.60 -12.11
C SER A 307 -20.98 -27.87 -10.95
N GLU A 308 -19.96 -27.04 -10.75
CA GLU A 308 -18.91 -27.18 -9.74
C GLU A 308 -19.09 -26.21 -8.56
N ARG A 309 -20.10 -25.33 -8.61
CA ARG A 309 -20.34 -24.25 -7.63
C ARG A 309 -21.30 -24.61 -6.49
N ASP A 310 -21.57 -25.89 -6.24
CA ASP A 310 -22.46 -26.37 -5.15
C ASP A 310 -21.74 -26.50 -3.80
N ASP A 311 -20.96 -25.48 -3.41
CA ASP A 311 -20.26 -25.40 -2.12
C ASP A 311 -20.19 -23.97 -1.59
N ASN A 312 -19.22 -23.63 -0.72
CA ASN A 312 -19.04 -22.28 -0.19
C ASN A 312 -17.72 -21.63 -0.61
N MET A 313 -17.02 -22.22 -1.58
CA MET A 313 -15.77 -21.68 -2.07
C MET A 313 -16.03 -20.44 -2.95
N TYR A 314 -15.01 -19.60 -3.10
CA TYR A 314 -15.02 -18.37 -3.90
C TYR A 314 -16.06 -17.31 -3.49
N ARG A 315 -16.70 -17.50 -2.33
CA ARG A 315 -17.80 -16.67 -1.85
C ARG A 315 -17.36 -15.23 -1.60
N LYS A 316 -18.16 -14.28 -2.09
CA LYS A 316 -18.02 -12.85 -1.78
C LYS A 316 -19.34 -12.30 -1.24
N SER A 317 -19.46 -12.16 0.07
CA SER A 317 -20.76 -11.94 0.71
C SER A 317 -20.79 -10.85 1.77
N GLY A 318 -21.92 -10.19 1.93
CA GLY A 318 -22.13 -9.22 3.02
C GLY A 318 -21.23 -7.99 2.97
N ASN A 319 -20.57 -7.69 1.85
CA ASN A 319 -19.70 -6.53 1.72
C ASN A 319 -20.54 -5.26 1.51
N THR A 320 -20.11 -4.14 2.07
CA THR A 320 -20.87 -2.87 2.02
C THR A 320 -19.99 -1.72 1.57
N MET A 321 -20.44 -0.96 0.59
CA MET A 321 -19.81 0.29 0.17
C MET A 321 -20.76 1.47 0.41
N MET A 322 -20.36 2.46 1.19
CA MET A 322 -21.05 3.75 1.29
C MET A 322 -20.24 4.76 0.49
N VAL A 323 -20.81 5.33 -0.56
CA VAL A 323 -20.00 6.09 -1.52
C VAL A 323 -20.69 7.35 -2.03
N TYR A 324 -19.90 8.41 -2.15
CA TYR A 324 -20.22 9.55 -3.01
C TYR A 324 -19.35 9.48 -4.28
N PRO A 325 -19.90 9.05 -5.43
CA PRO A 325 -19.16 9.01 -6.68
C PRO A 325 -19.33 10.30 -7.48
N TRP A 326 -18.20 10.92 -7.82
CA TRP A 326 -18.11 12.05 -8.75
C TRP A 326 -17.96 11.54 -10.18
N ASP A 327 -18.42 12.35 -11.14
CA ASP A 327 -18.08 12.22 -12.57
C ASP A 327 -18.16 10.80 -13.16
N ASN A 328 -19.23 10.06 -12.85
CA ASN A 328 -19.42 8.67 -13.29
C ASN A 328 -19.33 8.46 -14.81
N ASN A 329 -19.46 9.51 -15.62
CA ASN A 329 -19.26 9.38 -17.07
C ASN A 329 -17.81 9.03 -17.44
N ASN A 330 -16.85 9.23 -16.54
CA ASN A 330 -15.45 8.89 -16.80
C ASN A 330 -15.21 7.37 -16.88
N TYR A 331 -16.15 6.52 -16.47
CA TYR A 331 -16.04 5.08 -16.74
C TYR A 331 -16.39 4.71 -18.19
N MET A 332 -16.95 5.62 -18.99
CA MET A 332 -17.58 5.30 -20.28
C MET A 332 -16.63 4.66 -21.29
N ASP A 333 -15.41 5.19 -21.38
CA ASP A 333 -14.49 4.79 -22.46
C ASP A 333 -13.80 3.45 -22.20
N ASN A 334 -13.72 3.01 -20.93
CA ASN A 334 -13.03 1.78 -20.53
C ASN A 334 -13.96 0.71 -19.94
N ASN A 335 -15.22 1.04 -19.62
CA ASN A 335 -16.15 0.05 -19.08
C ASN A 335 -16.74 -0.84 -20.21
N PRO A 336 -16.58 -2.17 -20.15
CA PRO A 336 -16.98 -3.06 -21.24
C PRO A 336 -18.51 -3.20 -21.41
N PHE A 337 -19.30 -2.70 -20.46
CA PHE A 337 -20.76 -2.71 -20.49
C PHE A 337 -21.34 -1.29 -20.67
N ALA A 338 -20.48 -0.32 -21.00
CA ALA A 338 -20.93 1.02 -21.31
C ALA A 338 -21.52 1.05 -22.73
N GLU A 339 -22.76 1.52 -22.86
CA GLU A 339 -23.39 1.77 -24.15
C GLU A 339 -23.58 3.27 -24.39
N SER A 340 -23.35 3.72 -25.63
CA SER A 340 -23.33 5.15 -25.97
C SER A 340 -24.70 5.83 -25.97
N ASP A 341 -25.81 5.07 -25.98
CA ASP A 341 -27.05 5.58 -26.57
C ASP A 341 -28.21 5.85 -25.59
N ASP A 342 -28.17 5.41 -24.32
CA ASP A 342 -29.21 5.84 -23.34
C ASP A 342 -28.87 5.65 -21.84
N ARG A 343 -27.76 4.98 -21.49
CA ARG A 343 -27.43 4.64 -20.09
C ARG A 343 -26.04 5.11 -19.70
N LYS A 344 -25.92 5.59 -18.46
CA LYS A 344 -24.62 5.85 -17.83
C LYS A 344 -23.89 4.53 -17.56
N PRO A 345 -22.55 4.52 -17.48
CA PRO A 345 -21.82 3.27 -17.36
C PRO A 345 -22.15 2.61 -16.02
N PRO A 346 -22.30 1.28 -15.97
CA PRO A 346 -22.34 0.60 -14.69
C PRO A 346 -21.03 0.82 -13.96
N LEU A 347 -21.09 0.84 -12.64
CA LEU A 347 -19.92 1.11 -11.78
C LEU A 347 -19.63 -0.05 -10.84
N TRP A 348 -20.56 -0.99 -10.74
CA TRP A 348 -20.46 -2.16 -9.89
C TRP A 348 -20.66 -3.42 -10.72
N TYR A 349 -19.61 -4.23 -10.83
CA TYR A 349 -19.67 -5.57 -11.38
C TYR A 349 -19.76 -6.59 -10.24
N ILE A 350 -20.75 -7.48 -10.33
CA ILE A 350 -20.89 -8.65 -9.45
C ILE A 350 -20.76 -9.89 -10.34
N GLY A 351 -19.63 -10.56 -10.24
CA GLY A 351 -19.34 -11.74 -11.04
C GLY A 351 -20.21 -12.95 -10.73
N GLU A 352 -20.01 -13.98 -11.54
CA GLU A 352 -20.63 -15.29 -11.37
C GLU A 352 -20.22 -15.97 -10.06
N GLY A 353 -21.07 -16.89 -9.58
CA GLY A 353 -20.84 -17.61 -8.33
C GLY A 353 -21.56 -17.00 -7.13
N ILE A 354 -21.07 -17.36 -5.94
CA ILE A 354 -21.75 -17.09 -4.66
C ILE A 354 -21.46 -15.66 -4.19
N ASN A 355 -22.19 -14.72 -4.79
CA ASN A 355 -22.10 -13.30 -4.47
C ASN A 355 -23.45 -12.80 -3.92
N TYR A 356 -23.61 -12.62 -2.61
CA TYR A 356 -24.89 -12.21 -2.04
C TYR A 356 -24.76 -11.34 -0.79
N GLY A 357 -25.83 -10.59 -0.49
CA GLY A 357 -25.88 -9.70 0.68
C GLY A 357 -24.98 -8.49 0.53
N ASN A 358 -24.48 -8.21 -0.67
CA ASN A 358 -23.63 -7.07 -0.92
C ASN A 358 -24.49 -5.83 -1.15
N SER A 359 -24.05 -4.69 -0.61
CA SER A 359 -24.85 -3.45 -0.61
C SER A 359 -24.00 -2.25 -0.98
N LEU A 360 -24.44 -1.47 -1.96
CA LEU A 360 -23.89 -0.14 -2.22
C LEU A 360 -24.88 0.92 -1.75
N VAL A 361 -24.43 1.85 -0.91
CA VAL A 361 -25.21 2.99 -0.43
C VAL A 361 -24.72 4.23 -1.16
N ASP A 362 -25.50 4.70 -2.14
CA ASP A 362 -25.20 5.88 -2.94
C ASP A 362 -25.60 7.16 -2.20
N GLN A 363 -24.59 7.97 -1.89
CA GLN A 363 -24.74 9.28 -1.26
C GLN A 363 -24.91 10.42 -2.28
N SER A 364 -24.69 10.19 -3.58
CA SER A 364 -24.92 11.21 -4.62
C SER A 364 -26.41 11.42 -4.91
N GLY A 365 -27.24 10.41 -4.62
CA GLY A 365 -28.69 10.47 -4.84
C GLY A 365 -29.10 10.22 -6.30
N LYS A 366 -28.19 9.72 -7.14
CA LYS A 366 -28.36 9.63 -8.60
C LYS A 366 -28.32 8.19 -9.12
N LEU A 367 -27.83 7.25 -8.31
CA LEU A 367 -27.63 5.86 -8.69
C LEU A 367 -28.81 5.00 -8.28
N GLY A 368 -29.05 3.96 -9.09
CA GLY A 368 -29.99 2.87 -8.84
C GLY A 368 -29.47 1.57 -9.45
N ASN A 369 -30.25 0.49 -9.40
CA ASN A 369 -29.79 -0.84 -9.84
C ASN A 369 -29.38 -0.94 -11.33
N GLN A 370 -29.74 0.04 -12.16
CA GLN A 370 -29.27 0.12 -13.55
C GLN A 370 -27.76 0.34 -13.71
N TYR A 371 -27.06 0.69 -12.62
CA TYR A 371 -25.60 0.88 -12.59
C TYR A 371 -24.84 -0.36 -12.10
N ILE A 372 -25.51 -1.51 -11.99
CA ILE A 372 -24.93 -2.77 -11.55
C ILE A 372 -25.06 -3.79 -12.69
N VAL A 373 -23.96 -4.45 -13.01
CA VAL A 373 -23.99 -5.71 -13.77
C VAL A 373 -23.93 -6.84 -12.76
N ASN A 374 -25.02 -7.58 -12.61
CA ASN A 374 -25.16 -8.60 -11.57
C ASN A 374 -25.29 -10.00 -12.18
N ASN A 375 -24.18 -10.72 -12.21
CA ASN A 375 -24.06 -12.07 -12.76
C ASN A 375 -23.99 -13.16 -11.69
N SER A 376 -24.21 -12.78 -10.42
CA SER A 376 -24.29 -13.70 -9.28
C SER A 376 -25.32 -14.81 -9.50
N ASP A 377 -25.08 -15.97 -8.87
CA ASP A 377 -26.05 -17.06 -8.78
C ASP A 377 -27.24 -16.72 -7.85
N TYR A 378 -27.13 -15.62 -7.09
CA TYR A 378 -28.14 -15.09 -6.17
C TYR A 378 -28.39 -13.59 -6.41
N PRO A 379 -28.79 -13.18 -7.62
CA PRO A 379 -28.82 -11.77 -8.02
C PRO A 379 -29.83 -10.96 -7.19
N ASP A 380 -30.88 -11.59 -6.66
CA ASP A 380 -31.92 -10.97 -5.84
C ASP A 380 -31.45 -10.50 -4.46
N ARG A 381 -30.22 -10.85 -4.06
CA ARG A 381 -29.63 -10.54 -2.75
C ARG A 381 -28.59 -9.44 -2.76
N ASN A 382 -28.40 -8.74 -3.87
CA ASN A 382 -27.52 -7.58 -3.98
C ASN A 382 -28.32 -6.33 -4.39
N GLY A 383 -27.81 -5.13 -4.10
CA GLY A 383 -28.48 -3.92 -4.58
C GLY A 383 -27.87 -2.60 -4.15
N ILE A 384 -28.32 -1.53 -4.83
CA ILE A 384 -28.01 -0.14 -4.50
C ILE A 384 -29.14 0.47 -3.66
N PHE A 385 -28.75 1.20 -2.61
CA PHE A 385 -29.61 2.00 -1.74
C PHE A 385 -29.28 3.48 -1.91
N THR A 386 -30.26 4.31 -2.24
CA THR A 386 -30.03 5.73 -2.57
C THR A 386 -30.44 6.65 -1.41
N TYR A 387 -29.55 7.56 -0.97
CA TYR A 387 -29.77 8.41 0.22
C TYR A 387 -30.76 9.57 0.00
N HIS A 388 -31.15 9.87 -1.24
CA HIS A 388 -32.04 10.99 -1.55
C HIS A 388 -33.33 10.55 -2.26
N GLY A 389 -34.45 11.09 -1.77
CA GLY A 389 -35.81 10.80 -2.25
C GLY A 389 -36.89 11.43 -1.36
N GLY A 390 -36.59 11.71 -0.09
CA GLY A 390 -37.54 12.33 0.83
C GLY A 390 -38.06 13.68 0.34
N LYS A 391 -39.37 13.78 0.09
CA LYS A 391 -40.09 15.05 -0.05
C LYS A 391 -41.00 15.27 1.17
N VAL A 392 -41.08 16.51 1.61
CA VAL A 392 -42.05 16.93 2.64
C VAL A 392 -43.42 17.05 1.97
N THR A 393 -44.38 16.18 2.29
CA THR A 393 -45.73 16.18 1.68
C THR A 393 -46.77 16.97 2.48
N GLY A 394 -46.34 17.76 3.45
CA GLY A 394 -47.19 18.58 4.31
C GLY A 394 -46.39 19.17 5.48
N THR A 395 -47.02 19.85 6.43
CA THR A 395 -46.29 20.53 7.54
C THR A 395 -45.63 19.59 8.55
N ARG A 396 -45.88 18.28 8.50
CA ARG A 396 -45.36 17.27 9.45
C ARG A 396 -45.11 15.88 8.85
N GLN A 397 -45.19 15.73 7.53
CA GLN A 397 -45.13 14.41 6.87
C GLN A 397 -43.92 14.35 5.94
N PHE A 398 -43.04 13.40 6.21
CA PHE A 398 -41.88 13.08 5.40
C PHE A 398 -42.19 11.83 4.58
N SER A 399 -42.17 11.93 3.25
CA SER A 399 -42.44 10.83 2.33
C SER A 399 -41.19 10.58 1.50
N HIS A 400 -40.63 9.37 1.57
CA HIS A 400 -39.63 8.92 0.62
C HIS A 400 -40.35 8.06 -0.45
N PRO A 401 -40.13 8.28 -1.76
CA PRO A 401 -40.06 7.18 -2.69
C PRO A 401 -39.13 6.16 -2.05
N PRO A 402 -39.52 4.87 -1.96
CA PRO A 402 -38.70 3.94 -1.21
C PRO A 402 -37.29 3.96 -1.78
N ALA A 403 -36.28 4.08 -0.92
CA ALA A 403 -34.86 3.96 -1.26
C ALA A 403 -34.49 2.56 -1.81
N TYR A 404 -35.51 1.73 -2.02
CA TYR A 404 -35.53 0.34 -2.38
C TYR A 404 -36.75 0.12 -3.29
N GLN A 405 -36.54 -0.01 -4.60
CA GLN A 405 -37.57 -0.55 -5.49
C GLN A 405 -37.34 -2.06 -5.56
N ARG A 406 -38.38 -2.84 -5.21
CA ARG A 406 -38.31 -4.30 -5.18
C ARG A 406 -37.93 -4.84 -6.57
N ASN A 407 -37.01 -5.81 -6.60
CA ASN A 407 -36.35 -6.45 -7.76
C ASN A 407 -37.27 -7.14 -8.80
N SER A 408 -38.57 -6.83 -8.87
CA SER A 408 -39.55 -7.59 -9.65
C SER A 408 -39.69 -7.19 -11.12
N ASP A 409 -39.03 -6.10 -11.56
CA ASP A 409 -39.09 -5.61 -12.95
C ASP A 409 -37.68 -5.66 -13.58
N SER A 410 -37.53 -6.40 -14.69
CA SER A 410 -36.27 -6.50 -15.47
C SER A 410 -35.74 -5.16 -15.99
N ARG A 411 -36.58 -4.12 -16.00
CA ARG A 411 -36.21 -2.74 -16.39
C ARG A 411 -35.33 -2.02 -15.34
N MET A 412 -35.12 -2.62 -14.17
CA MET A 412 -34.36 -2.01 -13.07
C MET A 412 -32.89 -2.43 -13.03
N TRP A 413 -32.48 -3.43 -13.81
CA TRP A 413 -31.10 -3.93 -13.86
C TRP A 413 -30.41 -3.50 -15.16
N HIS A 414 -29.07 -3.56 -15.16
CA HIS A 414 -28.34 -3.54 -16.43
C HIS A 414 -28.79 -4.73 -17.27
N GLU A 415 -28.92 -4.55 -18.58
CA GLU A 415 -29.49 -5.58 -19.46
C GLU A 415 -28.63 -6.86 -19.54
N ASP A 416 -27.32 -6.71 -19.33
CA ASP A 416 -26.39 -7.85 -19.22
C ASP A 416 -26.44 -8.59 -17.87
N SER A 417 -27.26 -8.15 -16.92
CA SER A 417 -27.39 -8.86 -15.63
C SER A 417 -28.17 -10.17 -15.80
N LYS A 418 -27.76 -11.21 -15.06
CA LYS A 418 -28.56 -12.43 -14.89
C LYS A 418 -29.81 -12.11 -14.07
N ASN A 419 -30.99 -12.39 -14.62
CA ASN A 419 -32.30 -12.17 -13.97
C ASN A 419 -32.90 -13.45 -13.41
#